data_AF-A0A380U0F6-F1
#
_entry.id   AF-A0A380U0F6-F1
#
_cell.length_a   1.000
_cell.length_b   1.000
_cell.length_c   1.000
_cell.angle_alpha   90.00
_cell.angle_beta   90.00
_cell.angle_gamma   90.00
#
_symmetry.space_group_name_H-M   'P 1'
#
loop_
_entity.id
_entity.type
_entity.pdbx_description
1 polymer ?
#
loop_
_entity_poly.entity_id
_entity_poly.type
_entity_poly.pdbx_seq_one_letter_code
_entity_poly.pdbx_strand_id
1 'polypeptide(L)'
;MKSIIILDKYFLYSILLVVISFVFIKHPIFDGHGVLKWGFLSFIILLILLIIENTYGIAKSNFLFWLGEISYSLYLTHIIILEFILKHITPEIWNNPNLGMSKILFYLAISISFSYLVYLLVEKPFMNLGKKLITKL
;
A
#
# COMPACT_ATOMS: atom_id res chain seq x y z
N MET A 1 1.74 2.24 26.65
CA MET A 1 2.22 1.00 27.31
C MET A 1 3.47 0.56 26.55
N LYS A 2 4.65 0.81 27.15
CA LYS A 2 6.04 0.63 26.69
C LYS A 2 6.35 0.83 25.19
N SER A 3 6.52 2.09 24.76
CA SER A 3 7.20 2.45 23.51
C SER A 3 8.64 2.89 23.79
N ILE A 4 9.47 1.98 24.28
CA ILE A 4 10.92 2.17 24.26
C ILE A 4 11.41 1.18 23.21
N ILE A 5 11.65 1.69 22.00
CA ILE A 5 12.35 0.95 20.96
C ILE A 5 13.76 0.73 21.50
N ILE A 6 13.99 -0.40 22.14
CA ILE A 6 15.34 -0.84 22.47
C ILE A 6 15.91 -1.28 21.13
N LEU A 7 16.73 -0.44 20.50
CA LEU A 7 17.52 -0.82 19.32
C LEU A 7 18.52 -1.89 19.76
N ASP A 8 18.11 -3.14 19.72
CA ASP A 8 18.99 -4.28 19.88
C ASP A 8 19.53 -4.75 18.51
N LYS A 9 20.54 -5.63 18.52
CA LYS A 9 21.11 -6.15 17.28
C LYS A 9 20.11 -6.96 16.44
N TYR A 10 19.10 -7.56 17.08
CA TYR A 10 18.11 -8.42 16.41
C TYR A 10 17.14 -7.59 15.59
N PHE A 11 16.72 -6.43 16.10
CA PHE A 11 15.98 -5.42 15.36
C PHE A 11 16.75 -4.98 14.10
N LEU A 12 18.05 -4.66 14.23
CA LEU A 12 18.88 -4.30 13.08
C LEU A 12 19.02 -5.45 12.06
N TYR A 13 19.21 -6.69 12.50
CA TYR A 13 19.27 -7.86 11.61
C TYR A 13 17.95 -8.10 10.88
N SER A 14 16.82 -7.92 11.55
CA SER A 14 15.50 -8.08 10.93
C SER A 14 15.23 -7.02 9.87
N ILE A 15 15.60 -5.76 10.11
CA ILE A 15 15.55 -4.70 9.09
C ILE A 15 16.47 -5.03 7.91
N LEU A 16 17.70 -5.46 8.18
CA LEU A 16 18.64 -5.85 7.14
C LEU A 16 18.06 -6.97 6.26
N LEU A 17 17.45 -7.99 6.86
CA LEU A 17 16.79 -9.08 6.14
C LEU A 17 15.64 -8.58 5.26
N VAL A 18 14.81 -7.64 5.76
CA VAL A 18 13.75 -7.02 4.95
C VAL A 18 14.33 -6.30 3.74
N VAL A 19 15.38 -5.48 3.93
CA VAL A 19 16.04 -4.76 2.83
C VAL A 19 16.63 -5.73 1.81
N ILE A 20 17.29 -6.78 2.28
CA ILE A 20 17.85 -7.84 1.42
C ILE A 20 16.71 -8.49 0.61
N SER A 21 15.62 -8.89 1.26
CA SER A 21 14.46 -9.48 0.57
C SER A 21 13.89 -8.52 -0.48
N PHE A 22 13.80 -7.22 -0.21
CA PHE A 22 13.36 -6.23 -1.19
C PHE A 22 14.27 -6.15 -2.43
N VAL A 23 15.59 -6.25 -2.24
CA VAL A 23 16.56 -6.26 -3.35
C VAL A 23 16.38 -7.52 -4.21
N PHE A 24 16.16 -8.68 -3.58
CA PHE A 24 15.99 -9.95 -4.27
C PHE A 24 14.66 -10.10 -5.03
N ILE A 25 13.64 -9.28 -4.75
CA ILE A 25 12.35 -9.32 -5.48
C ILE A 25 12.53 -9.11 -6.99
N LYS A 26 13.54 -8.32 -7.39
CA LYS A 26 13.83 -8.04 -8.81
C LYS A 26 14.83 -9.00 -9.43
N HIS A 27 15.31 -10.00 -8.69
CA HIS A 27 16.25 -10.97 -9.24
C HIS A 27 15.53 -11.90 -10.24
N PRO A 28 16.12 -12.21 -11.41
CA PRO A 28 15.46 -12.99 -12.47
C PRO A 28 14.86 -14.33 -12.02
N ILE A 29 15.47 -14.97 -11.02
CA ILE A 29 15.00 -16.24 -10.43
C ILE A 29 13.63 -16.09 -9.76
N PHE A 30 13.40 -14.95 -9.10
CA PHE A 30 12.16 -14.67 -8.37
C PHE A 30 11.19 -13.81 -9.20
N ASP A 31 11.53 -13.50 -10.45
CA ASP A 31 10.73 -12.59 -11.26
C ASP A 31 9.44 -13.24 -11.80
N GLY A 32 8.35 -12.50 -11.74
CA GLY A 32 7.01 -12.91 -12.15
C GLY A 32 6.07 -13.34 -11.02
N HIS A 33 4.86 -13.74 -11.41
CA HIS A 33 3.79 -14.07 -10.48
C HIS A 33 3.86 -15.53 -9.99
N GLY A 34 3.45 -15.77 -8.75
CA GLY A 34 3.30 -17.12 -8.19
C GLY A 34 3.84 -17.25 -6.78
N VAL A 35 3.43 -18.32 -6.10
CA VAL A 35 3.78 -18.59 -4.70
C VAL A 35 5.30 -18.74 -4.52
N LEU A 36 5.99 -19.42 -5.43
CA LEU A 36 7.44 -19.64 -5.35
C LEU A 36 8.28 -18.44 -5.83
N LYS A 37 7.65 -17.43 -6.44
CA LYS A 37 8.30 -16.24 -6.99
C LYS A 37 8.12 -15.08 -6.02
N TRP A 38 7.40 -14.02 -6.41
CA TRP A 38 7.10 -12.89 -5.52
C TRP A 38 6.37 -13.30 -4.24
N GLY A 39 5.54 -14.36 -4.28
CA GLY A 39 4.77 -14.81 -3.13
C GLY A 39 5.65 -15.21 -1.94
N PHE A 40 6.68 -16.01 -2.19
CA PHE A 40 7.56 -16.53 -1.14
C PHE A 40 8.37 -15.42 -0.48
N LEU A 41 8.90 -14.51 -1.29
CA LEU A 41 9.69 -13.40 -0.81
C LEU A 41 8.83 -12.37 -0.07
N SER A 42 7.60 -12.12 -0.56
CA SER A 42 6.62 -11.29 0.15
C SER A 42 6.19 -11.90 1.47
N PHE A 43 6.01 -13.23 1.52
CA PHE A 43 5.72 -13.96 2.76
C PHE A 43 6.84 -13.79 3.79
N ILE A 44 8.10 -13.93 3.38
CA ILE A 44 9.25 -13.70 4.27
C ILE A 44 9.24 -12.28 4.81
N ILE A 45 9.04 -11.27 3.95
CA ILE A 45 8.99 -9.86 4.35
C ILE A 45 7.87 -9.64 5.36
N LEU A 46 6.65 -10.09 5.06
CA LEU A 46 5.49 -9.94 5.94
C LEU A 46 5.71 -10.65 7.28
N LEU A 47 6.26 -11.85 7.27
CA LEU A 47 6.54 -12.63 8.48
C LEU A 47 7.57 -11.91 9.38
N ILE A 48 8.64 -11.36 8.80
CA ILE A 48 9.62 -10.58 9.55
C ILE A 48 9.00 -9.30 10.12
N LEU A 49 8.21 -8.57 9.32
CA LEU A 49 7.53 -7.36 9.79
C LEU A 49 6.55 -7.64 10.93
N LEU A 50 5.81 -8.76 10.87
CA LEU A 50 4.91 -9.19 11.95
C LEU A 50 5.67 -9.56 13.22
N ILE A 51 6.82 -10.23 13.09
CA ILE A 51 7.69 -10.51 14.24
C ILE A 51 8.14 -9.20 14.87
N ILE A 52 8.64 -8.25 14.07
CA ILE A 52 9.06 -6.93 14.55
C ILE A 52 7.91 -6.20 15.26
N GLU A 53 6.72 -6.20 14.66
CA GLU A 53 5.53 -5.59 15.25
C GLU A 53 5.18 -6.20 16.60
N ASN A 54 5.20 -7.53 16.68
CA ASN A 54 4.84 -8.24 17.90
C ASN A 54 5.90 -8.09 19.01
N THR A 55 7.18 -7.95 18.67
CA THR A 55 8.27 -7.87 19.66
C THR A 55 8.58 -6.44 20.10
N TYR A 56 8.65 -5.49 19.17
CA TYR A 56 9.08 -4.11 19.43
C TYR A 56 7.93 -3.10 19.40
N GLY A 57 6.76 -3.51 18.88
CA GLY A 57 5.65 -2.61 18.59
C GLY A 57 5.91 -1.77 17.34
N ILE A 58 4.84 -1.19 16.79
CA ILE A 58 4.89 -0.20 15.72
C ILE A 58 4.34 1.12 16.24
N ALA A 59 5.01 2.22 15.86
CA ALA A 59 4.52 3.56 16.14
C ALA A 59 3.16 3.77 15.45
N LYS A 60 2.13 4.08 16.25
CA LYS A 60 0.80 4.37 15.72
C LYS A 60 0.82 5.75 15.08
N SER A 61 0.58 5.81 13.77
CA SER A 61 0.42 7.06 13.03
C SER A 61 -1.00 7.15 12.48
N ASN A 62 -1.76 8.16 12.92
CA ASN A 62 -3.12 8.40 12.44
C ASN A 62 -3.18 8.52 10.91
N PHE A 63 -2.15 9.11 10.30
CA PHE A 63 -2.05 9.25 8.86
C PHE A 63 -1.88 7.90 8.15
N LEU A 64 -1.01 7.02 8.66
CA LEU A 64 -0.83 5.68 8.09
C LEU A 64 -2.08 4.81 8.28
N PHE A 65 -2.74 4.92 9.43
CA PHE A 65 -4.03 4.25 9.65
C PHE A 65 -5.09 4.75 8.66
N TRP A 66 -5.23 6.06 8.49
CA TRP A 66 -6.15 6.64 7.51
C TRP A 66 -5.84 6.20 6.07
N LEU A 67 -4.56 6.17 5.67
CA LEU A 67 -4.15 5.62 4.37
C LEU A 67 -4.54 4.14 4.22
N GLY A 68 -4.41 3.36 5.30
CA GLY A 68 -4.86 1.96 5.35
C GLY A 68 -6.38 1.83 5.20
N GLU A 69 -7.16 2.70 5.84
CA GLU A 69 -8.63 2.70 5.74
C GLU A 69 -9.11 2.94 4.31
N ILE A 70 -8.47 3.84 3.57
CA ILE A 70 -8.85 4.14 2.17
C ILE A 70 -8.18 3.21 1.14
N SER A 71 -7.33 2.27 1.59
CA SER A 71 -6.49 1.47 0.70
C SER A 71 -7.29 0.58 -0.25
N TYR A 72 -8.44 0.05 0.21
CA TYR A 72 -9.31 -0.76 -0.62
C TYR A 72 -9.94 0.05 -1.77
N SER A 73 -10.53 1.20 -1.44
CA SER A 73 -10.99 2.17 -2.45
C SER A 73 -9.86 2.56 -3.41
N LEU A 74 -8.66 2.82 -2.91
CA LEU A 74 -7.51 3.21 -3.74
C LEU A 74 -7.13 2.10 -4.73
N TYR A 75 -7.08 0.85 -4.25
CA TYR A 75 -6.80 -0.32 -5.07
C TYR A 75 -7.79 -0.47 -6.22
N LEU A 76 -9.08 -0.23 -5.97
CA LEU A 76 -10.10 -0.30 -7.03
C LEU A 76 -10.03 0.86 -8.01
N THR A 77 -9.81 2.08 -7.52
CA THR A 77 -9.98 3.28 -8.35
C THR A 77 -8.73 3.70 -9.12
N HIS A 78 -7.53 3.39 -8.64
CA HIS A 78 -6.30 3.92 -9.23
C HIS A 78 -6.12 3.54 -10.71
N ILE A 79 -6.45 2.31 -11.11
CA ILE A 79 -6.37 1.87 -12.53
C ILE A 79 -7.36 2.65 -13.41
N ILE A 80 -8.59 2.85 -12.92
CA ILE A 80 -9.63 3.61 -13.64
C ILE A 80 -9.18 5.06 -13.84
N ILE A 81 -8.62 5.66 -12.80
CA ILE A 81 -8.07 7.02 -12.83
C ILE A 81 -6.92 7.10 -13.83
N LEU A 82 -6.00 6.12 -13.80
CA LEU A 82 -4.87 6.08 -14.74
C LEU A 82 -5.37 6.01 -16.19
N GLU A 83 -6.32 5.13 -16.48
CA GLU A 83 -6.90 5.00 -17.81
C GLU A 83 -7.61 6.29 -18.26
N PHE A 84 -8.34 6.94 -17.36
CA PHE A 84 -8.99 8.22 -17.62
C PHE A 84 -7.97 9.32 -17.95
N ILE A 85 -6.89 9.43 -17.15
CA ILE A 85 -5.82 10.40 -17.38
C ILE A 85 -5.20 10.17 -18.76
N LEU A 86 -4.84 8.94 -19.09
CA LEU A 86 -4.21 8.59 -20.37
C LEU A 86 -5.08 8.92 -21.58
N LYS A 87 -6.40 8.77 -21.47
CA LYS A 87 -7.34 9.02 -22.57
C LYS A 87 -7.75 10.49 -22.72
N HIS A 88 -7.84 11.24 -21.62
CA HIS A 88 -8.50 12.55 -21.62
C HIS A 88 -7.60 13.71 -21.19
N ILE A 89 -6.53 13.47 -20.44
CA ILE A 89 -5.61 14.53 -20.00
C ILE A 89 -4.44 14.59 -20.97
N THR A 90 -4.39 15.65 -21.77
CA THR A 90 -3.32 16.07 -22.70
C THR A 90 -2.19 15.04 -22.89
N PRO A 91 -2.29 14.15 -23.89
CA PRO A 91 -1.30 13.10 -24.16
C PRO A 91 0.12 13.65 -24.32
N GLU A 92 0.25 14.90 -24.80
CA GLU A 92 1.53 15.59 -24.98
C GLU A 92 2.28 15.79 -23.65
N ILE A 93 1.57 16.19 -22.59
CA ILE A 93 2.16 16.34 -21.26
C ILE A 93 2.52 14.97 -20.71
N TRP A 94 1.62 13.98 -20.86
CA TRP A 94 1.83 12.63 -20.34
C TRP A 94 2.90 11.82 -21.10
N ASN A 95 3.19 12.16 -22.35
CA ASN A 95 4.24 11.52 -23.15
C ASN A 95 5.60 12.23 -23.05
N ASN A 96 5.67 13.42 -22.44
CA ASN A 96 6.94 14.14 -22.27
C ASN A 96 7.88 13.43 -21.27
N PRO A 97 9.04 12.89 -21.68
CA PRO A 97 9.92 12.13 -20.80
C PRO A 97 10.52 12.96 -19.65
N ASN A 98 10.58 14.29 -19.79
CA ASN A 98 11.22 15.18 -18.81
C ASN A 98 10.36 15.43 -17.56
N LEU A 99 9.09 15.01 -17.56
CA LEU A 99 8.11 15.29 -16.50
C LEU A 99 7.80 14.07 -15.62
N GLY A 100 8.66 13.05 -15.60
CA GLY A 100 8.39 11.77 -14.91
C GLY A 100 7.96 11.91 -13.44
N MET A 101 8.73 12.64 -12.63
CA MET A 101 8.41 12.81 -11.20
C MET A 101 7.11 13.59 -10.98
N SER A 102 6.90 14.67 -11.73
CA SER A 102 5.69 15.49 -11.64
C SER A 102 4.43 14.68 -11.97
N LYS A 103 4.50 13.77 -12.95
CA LYS A 103 3.40 12.86 -13.30
C LYS A 103 3.06 11.90 -12.19
N ILE A 104 4.08 11.31 -11.55
CA ILE A 104 3.89 10.37 -10.44
C ILE A 104 3.21 11.10 -9.27
N LEU A 105 3.71 12.29 -8.91
CA LEU A 105 3.14 13.09 -7.83
C LEU A 105 1.69 13.50 -8.12
N PHE A 106 1.42 13.93 -9.35
CA PHE A 106 0.07 14.28 -9.79
C PHE A 106 -0.88 13.07 -9.72
N TYR A 107 -0.46 11.94 -10.27
CA TYR A 107 -1.25 10.70 -10.26
C TYR A 107 -1.51 10.18 -8.84
N LEU A 108 -0.51 10.26 -7.96
CA LEU A 108 -0.64 9.87 -6.57
C LEU A 108 -1.62 10.78 -5.84
N ALA A 109 -1.50 12.11 -6.02
CA ALA A 109 -2.40 13.07 -5.40
C ALA A 109 -3.85 12.88 -5.84
N ILE A 110 -4.10 12.73 -7.15
CA ILE A 110 -5.46 12.53 -7.67
C ILE A 110 -6.02 11.17 -7.26
N SER A 111 -5.20 10.11 -7.23
CA SER A 111 -5.64 8.77 -6.81
C SER A 111 -6.03 8.71 -5.34
N ILE A 112 -5.23 9.33 -4.45
CA ILE A 112 -5.56 9.41 -3.02
C ILE A 112 -6.82 10.24 -2.81
N SER A 113 -6.92 11.40 -3.48
CA SER A 113 -8.07 12.30 -3.33
C SER A 113 -9.37 11.63 -3.80
N PHE A 114 -9.36 10.99 -4.96
CA PHE A 114 -10.53 10.30 -5.50
C PHE A 114 -10.89 9.05 -4.68
N SER A 115 -9.89 8.27 -4.26
CA SER A 115 -10.09 7.14 -3.37
C SER A 115 -10.81 7.55 -2.09
N TYR A 116 -10.38 8.66 -1.47
CA TYR A 116 -11.03 9.15 -0.26
C TYR A 116 -12.50 9.52 -0.49
N LEU A 117 -12.85 10.09 -1.64
CA LEU A 117 -14.25 10.34 -2.00
C LEU A 117 -15.04 9.05 -2.14
N VAL A 118 -14.51 8.05 -2.84
CA VAL A 118 -15.17 6.73 -3.00
C VAL A 118 -15.31 6.02 -1.65
N TYR A 119 -14.30 6.11 -0.79
CA TYR A 119 -14.35 5.58 0.55
C TYR A 119 -15.50 6.18 1.38
N LEU A 120 -15.69 7.50 1.32
CA LEU A 120 -16.76 8.17 2.06
C LEU A 120 -18.15 7.95 1.46
N LEU A 121 -18.28 7.95 0.14
CA LEU A 121 -19.57 7.94 -0.57
C LEU A 121 -20.07 6.53 -0.88
N VAL A 122 -19.18 5.56 -1.00
CA VAL A 122 -19.50 4.18 -1.40
C VAL A 122 -19.09 3.21 -0.31
N GLU A 123 -17.81 3.14 0.05
CA GLU A 123 -17.34 2.09 0.95
C GLU A 123 -17.99 2.16 2.34
N LYS A 124 -17.90 3.31 3.02
CA LYS A 124 -18.48 3.51 4.36
C LYS A 124 -20.00 3.27 4.40
N PRO A 125 -20.82 3.85 3.50
CA PRO A 125 -22.26 3.63 3.51
C PRO A 125 -22.62 2.16 3.33
N PHE A 126 -22.00 1.47 2.37
CA PHE A 126 -22.31 0.07 2.08
C PHE A 126 -21.85 -0.87 3.20
N MET A 127 -20.68 -0.63 3.81
CA MET A 127 -20.26 -1.36 5.01
C MET A 127 -21.26 -1.19 6.17
N ASN A 128 -21.76 0.02 6.38
CA ASN A 128 -22.74 0.31 7.43
C ASN A 128 -24.10 -0.34 7.13
N LEU A 129 -24.53 -0.36 5.87
CA LEU A 129 -25.73 -1.09 5.44
C LEU A 129 -25.59 -2.59 5.72
N GLY A 130 -24.45 -3.20 5.35
CA GLY A 130 -24.17 -4.62 5.62
C GLY A 130 -24.24 -4.96 7.10
N LYS A 131 -23.62 -4.15 7.97
CA LYS A 131 -23.69 -4.33 9.43
C LYS A 131 -25.13 -4.31 9.94
N LYS A 132 -25.94 -3.34 9.48
CA LYS A 132 -27.36 -3.23 9.89
C LYS A 132 -28.19 -4.44 9.47
N LEU A 133 -27.95 -4.98 8.29
CA LEU A 133 -28.65 -6.17 7.79
C LEU A 133 -28.33 -7.40 8.65
N ILE A 134 -27.06 -7.60 8.99
CA ILE A 134 -26.61 -8.74 9.80
C ILE A 134 -27.20 -8.68 11.21
N THR A 135 -27.22 -7.50 11.84
CA THR A 135 -27.76 -7.34 13.21
C THR A 135 -29.28 -7.47 13.31
N LYS A 136 -29.99 -7.50 12.18
CA LYS A 136 -31.45 -7.62 12.12
C LYS A 136 -31.91 -9.05 11.79
N LEU A 137 -30.97 -9.93 11.45
CA LEU A 137 -31.14 -11.39 11.35
C LEU A 137 -30.91 -12.03 12.72
#